data_AF-A0A2J4PTA0-F1
#
_entry.id   AF-A0A2J4PTA0-F1
#
_cell.length_a   1.000
_cell.length_b   1.000
_cell.length_c   1.000
_cell.angle_alpha   90.00
_cell.angle_beta   90.00
_cell.angle_gamma   90.00
#
_symmetry.space_group_name_H-M   'P 1'
#
loop_
_entity.id
_entity.type
_entity.pdbx_description
1 polymer ?
#
loop_
_entity_poly.entity_id
_entity_poly.type
_entity_poly.pdbx_seq_one_letter_code
_entity_poly.pdbx_strand_id
1 'polypeptide(L)'
;MKSLEKLIIDAQIITESEAEVERVMQVCNACRYCEGFCAVFPAMTQRLAFGKADINYLANLCHNCGACLHACQYAPPHEFAINVPKAMAEVRLETYQHYAQPAAFGSLYRRAGVTTVLA
;
A
#
# COMPACT_ATOMS: atom_id res chain seq x y z
N MET A 1 -5.24 25.94 -16.60
CA MET A 1 -3.95 25.23 -16.52
C MET A 1 -3.43 25.07 -15.09
N LYS A 2 -3.22 26.15 -14.32
CA LYS A 2 -2.68 26.07 -12.93
C LYS A 2 -3.39 25.08 -11.98
N SER A 3 -4.72 24.91 -12.10
CA SER A 3 -5.48 23.94 -11.29
C SER A 3 -5.17 22.48 -11.67
N LEU A 4 -5.03 22.18 -12.97
CA LEU A 4 -4.70 20.84 -13.46
C LEU A 4 -3.27 20.44 -13.07
N GLU A 5 -2.32 21.38 -13.21
CA GLU A 5 -0.93 21.16 -12.79
C GLU A 5 -0.83 20.78 -11.30
N LYS A 6 -1.60 21.47 -10.45
CA LYS A 6 -1.67 21.13 -9.03
C LYS A 6 -2.18 19.70 -8.81
N LEU A 7 -3.26 19.31 -9.49
CA LEU A 7 -3.81 17.95 -9.36
C LEU A 7 -2.84 16.86 -9.84
N ILE A 8 -2.06 17.14 -10.89
CA ILE A 8 -1.03 16.23 -11.38
C ILE A 8 0.08 16.06 -10.34
N ILE A 9 0.55 17.16 -9.75
CA ILE A 9 1.57 17.12 -8.70
C ILE A 9 1.06 16.36 -7.48
N ASP A 10 -0.14 16.67 -7.01
CA ASP A 10 -0.76 16.01 -5.84
C ASP A 10 -0.94 14.49 -6.07
N ALA A 11 -1.17 14.06 -7.32
CA ALA A 11 -1.28 12.66 -7.70
C ALA A 11 0.07 11.91 -7.75
N GLN A 12 1.20 12.64 -7.86
CA GLN A 12 2.54 12.07 -7.91
C GLN A 12 3.24 12.02 -6.55
N ILE A 13 2.86 12.90 -5.62
CA ILE A 13 3.46 12.93 -4.27
C ILE A 13 3.01 11.70 -3.47
N ILE A 14 3.98 10.91 -3.03
CA ILE A 14 3.74 9.73 -2.16
C ILE A 14 3.98 10.06 -0.69
N THR A 15 3.23 9.41 0.21
CA THR A 15 3.43 9.45 1.66
C THR A 15 4.61 8.56 2.10
N GLU A 16 4.99 8.63 3.38
CA GLU A 16 6.01 7.75 3.94
C GLU A 16 5.61 6.26 3.86
N SER A 17 4.35 5.94 4.18
CA SER A 17 3.83 4.58 4.05
C SER A 17 3.76 4.12 2.59
N GLU A 18 3.40 5.01 1.67
CA GLU A 18 3.44 4.72 0.23
C GLU A 18 4.89 4.47 -0.24
N ALA A 19 5.86 5.24 0.24
CA ALA A 19 7.28 5.04 -0.06
C ALA A 19 7.83 3.70 0.49
N GLU A 20 7.34 3.23 1.65
CA GLU A 20 7.70 1.91 2.14
C GLU A 20 7.13 0.79 1.26
N VAL A 21 5.90 0.93 0.77
CA VAL A 21 5.35 -0.01 -0.22
C VAL A 21 6.15 0.01 -1.51
N GLU A 22 6.55 1.19 -2.01
CA GLU A 22 7.43 1.32 -3.18
C GLU A 22 8.73 0.52 -2.98
N ARG A 23 9.43 0.75 -1.86
CA ARG A 23 10.68 0.06 -1.53
C ARG A 23 10.49 -1.45 -1.47
N VAL A 24 9.46 -1.90 -0.74
CA VAL A 24 9.15 -3.32 -0.58
C VAL A 24 8.83 -3.97 -1.93
N MET A 25 7.99 -3.34 -2.76
CA MET A 25 7.63 -3.86 -4.07
C MET A 25 8.81 -3.86 -5.05
N GLN A 26 9.72 -2.90 -4.96
CA GLN A 26 10.94 -2.90 -5.76
C GLN A 26 11.85 -4.09 -5.42
N VAL A 27 12.04 -4.39 -4.14
CA VAL A 27 12.78 -5.59 -3.70
C VAL A 27 12.04 -6.89 -4.09
N CYS A 28 10.71 -6.92 -3.91
CA CYS A 28 9.90 -8.08 -4.29
C CYS A 28 9.95 -8.37 -5.80
N ASN A 29 9.90 -7.34 -6.65
CA ASN A 29 9.95 -7.48 -8.11
C ASN A 29 11.34 -7.96 -8.59
N ALA A 30 12.40 -7.64 -7.84
CA ALA A 30 13.74 -8.17 -8.10
C ALA A 30 13.90 -9.63 -7.64
N CYS A 31 13.38 -9.97 -6.45
CA CYS A 31 13.61 -11.28 -5.82
C CYS A 31 12.66 -12.38 -6.30
N ARG A 32 11.37 -12.09 -6.44
CA ARG A 32 10.28 -12.96 -6.93
C ARG A 32 10.15 -14.36 -6.29
N TYR A 33 10.88 -14.64 -5.22
CA TYR A 33 10.93 -15.97 -4.59
C TYR A 33 9.57 -16.47 -4.08
N CYS A 34 8.72 -15.57 -3.58
CA CYS A 34 7.40 -15.88 -3.06
C CYS A 34 6.25 -15.59 -4.03
N GLU A 35 6.52 -15.44 -5.34
CA GLU A 35 5.50 -15.02 -6.31
C GLU A 35 4.32 -16.00 -6.45
N GLY A 36 4.53 -17.29 -6.18
CA GLY A 36 3.46 -18.30 -6.17
C GLY A 36 2.57 -18.30 -4.93
N PHE A 37 2.90 -17.53 -3.89
CA PHE A 37 2.17 -17.53 -2.60
C PHE A 37 1.23 -16.33 -2.43
N CYS A 38 1.30 -15.33 -3.31
CA CYS A 38 0.61 -14.07 -3.12
C CYS A 38 -0.12 -13.62 -4.38
N ALA A 39 -1.44 -13.45 -4.28
CA ALA A 39 -2.31 -13.02 -5.38
C ALA A 39 -2.01 -11.59 -5.89
N VAL A 40 -1.23 -10.81 -5.16
CA VAL A 40 -0.79 -9.46 -5.58
C VAL A 40 0.32 -9.54 -6.64
N PHE A 41 1.13 -10.59 -6.63
CA PHE A 41 2.32 -10.69 -7.50
C PHE A 41 2.01 -10.63 -9.00
N PRO A 42 1.00 -11.34 -9.53
CA PRO A 42 0.65 -11.27 -10.95
C PRO A 42 0.40 -9.83 -11.44
N ALA A 43 -0.17 -8.98 -10.59
CA ALA A 43 -0.34 -7.57 -10.89
C ALA A 43 0.97 -6.79 -10.70
N MET A 44 1.66 -6.99 -9.58
CA MET A 44 2.89 -6.28 -9.23
C MET A 44 3.98 -6.45 -10.30
N THR A 45 4.16 -7.65 -10.85
CA THR A 45 5.25 -7.96 -11.79
C THR A 45 5.05 -7.37 -13.19
N GLN A 46 3.89 -6.77 -13.46
CA GLN A 46 3.62 -6.06 -14.71
C GLN A 46 4.05 -4.58 -14.67
N ARG A 47 4.65 -4.14 -13.56
CA ARG A 47 5.04 -2.75 -13.30
C ARG A 47 6.55 -2.62 -13.24
N LEU A 48 7.07 -1.54 -13.83
CA LEU A 48 8.49 -1.17 -13.80
C LEU A 48 8.82 -0.17 -12.68
N ALA A 49 7.82 0.62 -12.29
CA ALA A 49 7.88 1.57 -11.19
C ALA A 49 6.58 1.49 -10.38
N PHE A 50 6.62 1.92 -9.13
CA PHE A 50 5.47 1.84 -8.22
C PHE A 50 5.04 3.26 -7.83
N GLY A 51 4.31 3.93 -8.72
CA GLY A 51 3.72 5.23 -8.42
C GLY A 51 2.52 5.12 -7.48
N LYS A 52 2.05 6.26 -6.96
CA LYS A 52 0.91 6.36 -6.02
C LYS A 52 -0.31 5.51 -6.40
N ALA A 53 -0.74 5.59 -7.66
CA ALA A 53 -1.89 4.84 -8.13
C ALA A 53 -1.68 3.32 -8.07
N ASP A 54 -0.48 2.85 -8.44
CA ASP A 54 -0.12 1.43 -8.37
C ASP A 54 -0.01 0.94 -6.94
N ILE A 55 0.63 1.73 -6.07
CA ILE A 55 0.73 1.45 -4.63
C ILE A 55 -0.67 1.29 -4.02
N ASN A 56 -1.57 2.25 -4.26
CA ASN A 56 -2.93 2.22 -3.73
C ASN A 56 -3.73 1.04 -4.28
N TYR A 57 -3.55 0.71 -5.55
CA TYR A 57 -4.15 -0.46 -6.16
C TYR A 57 -3.65 -1.77 -5.53
N LEU A 58 -2.33 -1.96 -5.40
CA LEU A 58 -1.74 -3.17 -4.83
C LEU A 58 -2.09 -3.34 -3.34
N ALA A 59 -2.13 -2.25 -2.57
CA ALA A 59 -2.54 -2.26 -1.16
C ALA A 59 -3.98 -2.75 -0.97
N ASN A 60 -4.87 -2.38 -1.88
CA ASN A 60 -6.27 -2.80 -1.89
C ASN A 60 -6.49 -4.17 -2.56
N LEU A 61 -5.51 -4.68 -3.31
CA LEU A 61 -5.49 -6.05 -3.80
C LEU A 61 -4.99 -7.05 -2.74
N CYS A 62 -4.19 -6.58 -1.77
CA CYS A 62 -3.63 -7.41 -0.70
C CYS A 62 -4.69 -7.82 0.33
N HIS A 63 -4.86 -9.12 0.59
CA HIS A 63 -5.79 -9.62 1.63
C HIS A 63 -5.12 -9.93 2.98
N ASN A 64 -3.88 -9.48 3.20
CA ASN A 64 -3.17 -9.63 4.47
C ASN A 64 -3.03 -11.10 4.96
N CYS A 65 -2.97 -12.06 4.05
CA CYS A 65 -2.93 -13.50 4.39
C CYS A 65 -1.60 -13.97 5.00
N GLY A 66 -0.51 -13.20 4.87
CA GLY A 66 0.79 -13.48 5.50
C GLY A 66 1.67 -14.53 4.79
N ALA A 67 1.16 -15.28 3.81
CA ALA A 67 1.93 -16.35 3.16
C ALA A 67 3.26 -15.86 2.54
N CYS A 68 3.26 -14.67 1.90
CA CYS A 68 4.49 -14.08 1.37
C CYS A 68 5.49 -13.70 2.46
N LEU A 69 5.05 -13.28 3.65
CA LEU A 69 5.92 -12.93 4.77
C LEU A 69 6.63 -14.18 5.31
N HIS A 70 5.88 -15.26 5.52
CA HIS A 70 6.43 -16.52 6.02
C HIS A 70 7.44 -17.16 5.07
N ALA A 71 7.29 -16.94 3.76
CA ALA A 71 8.20 -17.46 2.74
C ALA A 71 9.33 -16.51 2.34
N CYS A 72 9.36 -15.28 2.87
CA CYS A 72 10.29 -14.26 2.40
C CYS A 72 11.71 -14.49 2.97
N GLN A 73 12.71 -14.52 2.09
CA GLN A 73 14.13 -14.61 2.45
C GLN A 73 14.64 -13.36 3.19
N TYR A 74 13.95 -12.24 2.99
CA TYR A 74 14.32 -10.92 3.51
C TYR A 74 13.37 -10.41 4.58
N ALA A 75 12.51 -11.28 5.14
CA ALA A 75 11.69 -10.93 6.29
C ALA A 75 12.58 -10.55 7.50
N PRO A 76 12.07 -9.75 8.46
CA PRO A 76 12.77 -9.53 9.72
C PRO A 76 13.19 -10.86 10.37
N PRO A 77 14.42 -10.96 10.93
CA PRO A 77 15.34 -9.85 11.27
C PRO A 77 16.34 -9.46 10.17
N HIS A 78 16.18 -9.91 8.92
CA HIS A 78 17.05 -9.50 7.81
C HIS A 78 17.11 -7.97 7.68
N GLU A 79 18.24 -7.41 7.24
CA GLU A 79 18.47 -5.95 7.17
C GLU A 79 17.44 -5.20 6.32
N PHE A 80 16.95 -5.82 5.24
CA PHE A 80 15.89 -5.24 4.39
C PHE A 80 14.51 -5.21 5.07
N ALA A 81 14.32 -6.01 6.12
CA ALA A 81 13.13 -6.08 6.96
C ALA A 81 11.80 -6.11 6.17
N ILE A 82 11.74 -6.90 5.09
CA ILE A 82 10.61 -6.91 4.16
C ILE A 82 9.35 -7.45 4.86
N ASN A 83 8.33 -6.61 4.96
CA ASN A 83 7.03 -6.98 5.51
C ASN A 83 5.88 -6.46 4.63
N VAL A 84 5.61 -7.19 3.55
CA VAL A 84 4.53 -6.89 2.59
C VAL A 84 3.17 -6.69 3.26
N PRO A 85 2.64 -7.61 4.11
CA PRO A 85 1.30 -7.43 4.67
C PRO A 85 1.20 -6.18 5.55
N LYS A 86 2.22 -5.89 6.38
CA LYS A 86 2.24 -4.68 7.20
C LYS A 86 2.22 -3.41 6.34
N ALA A 87 3.15 -3.28 5.40
CA ALA A 87 3.26 -2.08 4.56
C ALA A 87 1.96 -1.84 3.75
N MET A 88 1.39 -2.90 3.17
CA MET A 88 0.13 -2.81 2.42
C MET A 88 -1.06 -2.45 3.32
N ALA A 89 -1.11 -2.95 4.55
CA ALA A 89 -2.19 -2.63 5.47
C ALA A 89 -2.19 -1.16 5.90
N GLU A 90 -1.01 -0.58 6.12
CA GLU A 90 -0.86 0.85 6.45
C GLU A 90 -1.39 1.74 5.32
N VAL A 91 -0.90 1.54 4.09
CA VAL A 91 -1.40 2.28 2.91
C VAL A 91 -2.88 2.05 2.68
N ARG A 92 -3.38 0.82 2.82
CA ARG A 92 -4.80 0.52 2.62
C ARG A 92 -5.67 1.32 3.60
N LEU A 93 -5.28 1.41 4.87
CA LEU A 93 -6.00 2.23 5.84
C LEU A 93 -6.01 3.71 5.46
N GLU A 94 -4.88 4.25 5.00
CA GLU A 94 -4.80 5.62 4.49
C GLU A 94 -5.73 5.85 3.31
N THR A 95 -5.81 4.88 2.38
CA THR A 95 -6.68 4.97 1.20
C THR A 95 -8.16 4.99 1.60
N TYR A 96 -8.58 4.20 2.59
CA TYR A 96 -9.95 4.25 3.10
C TYR A 96 -10.30 5.61 3.69
N GLN A 97 -9.37 6.22 4.43
CA GLN A 97 -9.57 7.54 5.01
C GLN A 97 -9.57 8.64 3.94
N HIS A 98 -8.72 8.54 2.92
CA HIS A 98 -8.55 9.56 1.90
C HIS A 98 -9.68 9.55 0.86
N TYR A 99 -10.12 8.36 0.45
CA TYR A 99 -11.16 8.20 -0.57
C TYR A 99 -12.59 8.07 -0.01
N ALA A 100 -12.77 8.11 1.31
CA ALA A 100 -14.10 8.15 1.92
C ALA A 100 -14.89 9.39 1.45
N GLN A 101 -16.15 9.18 1.05
CA GLN A 101 -17.07 10.23 0.66
C GLN A 101 -18.34 10.20 1.53
N PRO A 102 -18.81 11.36 2.04
CA PRO A 102 -18.17 12.68 1.97
C PRO A 102 -16.85 12.77 2.76
N ALA A 103 -15.97 13.71 2.41
CA ALA A 103 -14.63 13.83 3.03
C ALA A 103 -14.64 13.93 4.58
N ALA A 104 -15.73 14.46 5.16
CA ALA A 104 -15.92 14.49 6.61
C ALA A 104 -15.90 13.09 7.25
N PHE A 105 -16.38 12.06 6.54
CA PHE A 105 -16.36 10.68 7.03
C PHE A 105 -14.93 10.11 7.08
N GLY A 106 -14.06 10.50 6.15
CA GLY A 106 -12.63 10.17 6.22
C GLY A 106 -11.94 10.76 7.46
N SER A 107 -12.27 12.01 7.79
CA SER A 107 -11.77 12.67 9.00
C SER A 107 -12.31 12.01 10.27
N LEU A 108 -13.59 11.64 10.28
CA LEU A 108 -14.20 10.91 11.39
C LEU A 108 -13.54 9.53 11.55
N TYR A 109 -13.38 8.77 10.47
CA TYR A 109 -12.77 7.44 10.51
C TYR A 109 -11.35 7.47 11.09
N ARG A 110 -10.57 8.50 10.78
CA ARG A 110 -9.22 8.72 11.35
C ARG A 110 -9.24 9.00 12.86
N ARG A 111 -10.30 9.64 13.38
CA ARG A 111 -10.41 10.08 14.79
C ARG A 111 -11.21 9.14 15.68
N ALA A 112 -12.13 8.37 15.10
CA ALA A 112 -13.26 7.78 15.80
C ALA A 112 -13.52 6.32 15.39
N GLY A 113 -12.49 5.55 15.01
CA GLY A 113 -12.63 4.17 14.56
C GLY A 113 -13.50 3.27 15.46
N VAL A 114 -13.55 3.53 16.77
CA VAL A 114 -14.41 2.80 17.74
C VAL A 114 -15.83 3.38 17.81
N THR A 115 -15.98 4.70 17.85
CA THR A 115 -17.29 5.39 17.89
C THR A 115 -18.12 5.19 16.62
N THR A 116 -17.50 5.03 15.45
CA THR A 116 -18.21 4.70 14.19
C THR A 116 -18.67 3.24 14.14
N VAL A 117 -18.02 2.33 14.88
CA VAL A 117 -18.39 0.90 14.95
C VAL A 117 -19.48 0.63 15.99
N LEU A 118 -19.57 1.48 17.02
CA LEU A 118 -20.50 1.33 18.14
C LEU A 118 -21.81 2.13 18.00
N ALA A 119 -21.93 2.96 16.96
CA ALA A 119 -23.15 3.71 16.63
C ALA A 119 -23.93 3.02 15.52
#